data_AF-A0A8X7BMW7-F1
#
_entry.id   AF-A0A8X7BMW7-F1
#
_cell.length_a   1.000
_cell.length_b   1.000
_cell.length_c   1.000
_cell.angle_alpha   90.00
_cell.angle_beta   90.00
_cell.angle_gamma   90.00
#
_symmetry.space_group_name_H-M   'P 1'
#
loop_
_entity.id
_entity.type
_entity.pdbx_description
1 polymer ?
#
loop_
_entity_poly.entity_id
_entity_poly.type
_entity_poly.pdbx_seq_one_letter_code
_entity_poly.pdbx_strand_id
1 'polypeptide(L)' 'MEIATYTAACIFNEGFLAVLIVMEVMGVTIGQTATDYADTVDNARILRVEKIAEANYKEAGTLHKALKVAENYGRILI' A
#
# COMPACT_ATOMS: atom_id res chain seq x y z
N MET A 1 -18.99 11.30 15.19
CA MET A 1 -17.67 10.89 14.65
C MET A 1 -17.68 9.54 13.95
N GLU A 2 -18.79 8.80 13.95
CA GLU A 2 -18.85 7.43 13.40
C GLU A 2 -18.63 7.36 11.89
N ILE A 3 -19.34 8.18 11.11
CA ILE A 3 -19.19 8.21 9.64
C ILE A 3 -17.73 8.44 9.24
N ALA A 4 -17.06 9.43 9.84
CA ALA A 4 -15.65 9.70 9.55
C ALA A 4 -14.73 8.51 9.89
N THR A 5 -15.04 7.78 10.96
CA THR A 5 -14.27 6.60 11.37
C THR A 5 -14.45 5.45 10.38
N TYR A 6 -15.70 5.19 9.95
CA TYR A 6 -15.99 4.18 8.95
C TYR A 6 -15.41 4.55 7.57
N THR A 7 -15.52 5.81 7.15
CA THR A 7 -14.91 6.29 5.92
C THR A 7 -13.39 6.16 5.94
N ALA A 8 -12.74 6.49 7.07
CA ALA A 8 -11.30 6.29 7.22
C ALA A 8 -10.92 4.81 7.08
N ALA A 9 -11.67 3.90 7.72
CA ALA A 9 -11.45 2.46 7.58
C ALA A 9 -11.56 2.01 6.11
N CYS A 10 -12.59 2.49 5.40
CA CYS A 10 -12.75 2.21 3.97
C CYS A 10 -11.54 2.67 3.14
N ILE A 11 -11.07 3.90 3.38
CA ILE A 11 -9.93 4.47 2.64
C ILE A 11 -8.64 3.68 2.89
N PHE A 12 -8.40 3.25 4.13
CA PHE A 12 -7.19 2.51 4.48
C PHE A 12 -7.18 1.10 3.89
N ASN A 13 -8.31 0.39 3.94
CA ASN A 13 -8.39 -1.00 3.55
C ASN A 13 -8.65 -1.16 2.04
N GLU A 14 -9.73 -0.56 1.55
CA GLU A 14 -10.22 -0.75 0.19
C GLU A 14 -9.87 0.40 -0.75
N GLY A 15 -9.67 1.62 -0.22
CA GLY A 15 -9.39 2.81 -1.01
C GLY A 15 -10.60 3.74 -1.14
N PHE A 16 -10.48 4.76 -2.00
CA PHE A 16 -11.52 5.78 -2.19
C PHE A 16 -12.75 5.25 -2.91
N LEU A 17 -12.62 4.20 -3.74
CA LEU A 17 -13.77 3.59 -4.41
C LEU A 17 -14.85 3.12 -3.42
N ALA A 18 -14.45 2.55 -2.29
CA ALA A 18 -15.39 2.10 -1.25
C ALA A 18 -16.20 3.27 -0.66
N VAL A 19 -15.60 4.46 -0.56
CA VAL A 19 -16.30 5.66 -0.10
C VAL A 19 -17.34 6.12 -1.12
N LEU A 20 -17.03 6.06 -2.43
CA LEU A 20 -17.98 6.40 -3.49
C LEU A 20 -19.21 5.48 -3.47
N ILE A 21 -19.01 4.17 -3.26
CA ILE A 21 -20.10 3.20 -3.12
C ILE A 21 -21.00 3.54 -1.93
N VAL A 22 -20.40 3.87 -0.78
CA VAL A 22 -21.17 4.29 0.42
C VAL A 22 -21.97 5.57 0.12
N MET A 23 -21.38 6.55 -0.57
CA MET A 23 -22.07 7.77 -0.97
C MET A 23 -23.23 7.51 -1.94
N GLU A 24 -23.05 6.61 -2.90
CA GLU A 24 -24.11 6.18 -3.82
C GLU A 24 -25.28 5.51 -3.08
N VAL A 25 -25.00 4.63 -2.11
CA VAL A 25 -26.02 4.00 -1.25
C VAL A 25 -26.78 5.05 -0.42
N MET A 26 -26.11 6.15 -0.04
CA MET A 26 -26.75 7.29 0.64
C MET A 26 -27.53 8.21 -0.31
N GLY A 27 -27.62 7.88 -1.60
CA GLY A 27 -28.36 8.64 -2.61
C GLY A 27 -27.57 9.78 -3.25
N VAL A 28 -26.24 9.81 -3.08
CA VAL A 28 -25.39 10.78 -3.78
C VAL A 28 -25.09 10.26 -5.19
N THR A 29 -25.42 11.05 -6.21
CA THR A 29 -25.05 10.73 -7.59
C THR A 29 -23.55 10.88 -7.79
N ILE A 30 -22.88 9.80 -8.17
CA ILE A 30 -21.45 9.80 -8.46
C ILE A 30 -21.23 10.06 -9.95
N GLY A 31 -20.50 11.12 -10.27
CA GLY A 31 -20.11 11.47 -11.64
C GLY A 31 -18.70 11.00 -11.98
N GLN A 32 -18.37 11.00 -13.28
CA GLN A 32 -17.08 10.54 -13.80
C GLN A 32 -15.87 11.17 -13.10
N THR A 33 -15.91 12.48 -12.81
CA THR A 33 -14.82 13.17 -12.13
C THR A 33 -14.51 12.60 -10.74
N ALA A 34 -15.53 12.13 -10.00
CA ALA A 34 -15.33 11.52 -8.70
C ALA A 34 -14.67 10.14 -8.84
N THR A 35 -15.10 9.36 -9.83
CA THR A 35 -14.48 8.07 -10.18
C THR A 35 -13.01 8.25 -10.59
N ASP A 36 -12.74 9.18 -11.51
CA ASP A 36 -11.37 9.45 -11.99
C ASP A 36 -10.45 9.89 -10.84
N TYR A 37 -10.98 10.68 -9.91
CA TYR A 37 -10.25 11.07 -8.71
C TYR A 37 -9.93 9.86 -7.82
N ALA A 38 -10.92 9.00 -7.54
CA ALA A 38 -10.71 7.80 -6.73
C ALA A 38 -9.66 6.88 -7.37
N ASP A 39 -9.77 6.63 -8.67
CA ASP A 39 -8.81 5.82 -9.43
C ASP A 39 -7.40 6.42 -9.36
N THR A 40 -7.27 7.73 -9.51
CA THR A 40 -5.96 8.40 -9.44
C THR A 40 -5.33 8.24 -8.06
N VAL A 41 -6.10 8.45 -7.00
CA VAL A 41 -5.60 8.38 -5.62
C VAL A 41 -5.25 6.93 -5.25
N ASP A 42 -6.11 5.98 -5.60
CA ASP A 42 -5.90 4.56 -5.28
C ASP A 42 -4.73 3.99 -6.06
N ASN A 43 -4.56 4.34 -7.33
CA ASN A 43 -3.37 3.95 -8.11
C ASN A 43 -2.08 4.54 -7.52
N ALA A 44 -2.10 5.83 -7.12
CA ALA A 44 -0.95 6.44 -6.47
C ALA A 44 -0.62 5.77 -5.11
N ARG A 45 -1.64 5.32 -4.38
CA ARG A 45 -1.48 4.54 -3.15
C ARG A 45 -0.80 3.20 -3.41
N ILE A 46 -1.29 2.44 -4.40
CA ILE A 46 -0.73 1.13 -4.79
C ILE A 46 0.73 1.28 -5.21
N LEU A 47 1.03 2.20 -6.14
CA LEU A 47 2.40 2.44 -6.63
C LEU A 47 3.39 2.78 -5.50
N ARG A 48 2.94 3.53 -4.50
CA ARG A 48 3.77 3.86 -3.32
C ARG A 48 4.09 2.61 -2.51
N VAL A 49 3.10 1.76 -2.27
CA VAL A 49 3.28 0.51 -1.52
C VAL A 49 4.20 -0.44 -2.29
N GLU A 50 4.02 -0.58 -3.60
CA GLU A 50 4.88 -1.40 -4.46
C GLU A 50 6.33 -0.92 -4.42
N LYS A 51 6.55 0.40 -4.49
CA LYS A 51 7.91 0.98 -4.39
C LYS A 51 8.57 0.70 -3.05
N ILE A 52 7.82 0.79 -1.96
CA ILE A 52 8.33 0.46 -0.62
C ILE A 52 8.64 -1.04 -0.53
N ALA A 53 7.74 -1.90 -1.03
CA ALA A 53 7.95 -3.34 -1.06
C ALA A 53 9.22 -3.68 -1.87
N GLU A 54 9.39 -3.10 -3.06
CA GLU A 54 10.58 -3.29 -3.89
C GLU A 54 11.87 -2.88 -3.16
N ALA A 55 11.87 -1.74 -2.48
CA ALA A 55 13.00 -1.29 -1.66
C ALA A 55 13.33 -2.30 -0.55
N ASN A 56 12.31 -2.76 0.18
CA ASN A 56 12.47 -3.74 1.25
C ASN A 56 13.01 -5.08 0.72
N TYR A 57 12.56 -5.54 -0.45
CA TYR A 57 13.09 -6.76 -1.07
C TYR A 57 14.57 -6.62 -1.45
N LYS A 58 14.97 -5.47 -2.00
CA LYS A 58 16.38 -5.19 -2.33
C LYS A 58 17.25 -5.14 -1.08
N GLU A 59 16.76 -4.50 -0.02
CA GLU A 59 17.46 -4.44 1.27
C GLU A 59 17.62 -5.83 1.89
N ALA A 60 16.54 -6.61 1.98
CA ALA A 60 16.56 -7.97 2.49
C ALA A 60 17.53 -8.87 1.70
N GLY A 61 17.56 -8.74 0.37
CA GLY A 61 18.52 -9.45 -0.48
C GLY A 61 19.98 -9.07 -0.19
N THR A 62 20.25 -7.79 0.09
CA THR A 62 21.59 -7.29 0.44
C THR A 62 22.03 -7.80 1.80
N LEU A 63 21.14 -7.74 2.80
CA LEU A 63 21.36 -8.29 4.14
C LEU A 63 21.65 -9.79 4.08
N HIS A 64 20.87 -10.55 3.28
CA HIS A 64 21.08 -11.99 3.12
C HIS A 64 22.47 -12.32 2.52
N LYS A 65 22.92 -11.55 1.53
CA LYS A 65 24.26 -11.72 0.95
C LYS A 65 25.36 -11.40 1.97
N ALA A 66 25.21 -10.31 2.73
CA ALA A 66 26.16 -9.92 3.76
C ALA A 66 26.28 -10.99 4.87
N LEU A 67 25.15 -11.55 5.31
CA LEU A 67 25.12 -12.64 6.28
C LEU A 67 25.86 -13.89 5.78
N LYS A 68 25.59 -14.31 4.54
CA LYS A 68 26.29 -15.46 3.92
C LYS A 68 27.80 -15.24 3.83
N VAL A 69 28.23 -14.02 3.50
CA VAL A 69 29.66 -13.69 3.44
C VAL A 69 30.29 -13.78 4.84
N ALA A 70 29.64 -13.23 5.87
CA ALA A 70 30.12 -13.30 7.25
C ALA A 70 30.18 -14.74 7.79
N GLU A 71 29.17 -15.57 7.49
CA GLU A 71 29.17 -17.00 7.82
C GLU A 71 30.34 -17.73 7.15
N ASN A 72 30.64 -17.40 5.89
CA ASN A 72 31.72 -18.05 5.15
C ASN A 72 33.10 -17.68 5.71
N TYR A 73 33.32 -16.42 6.10
CA TYR A 73 34.54 -16.02 6.81
C TYR A 73 34.67 -16.71 8.17
N GLY A 74 33.56 -16.83 8.91
CA GLY A 74 33.52 -17.56 10.18
C GLY A 74 33.86 -19.04 10.06
N ARG A 75 33.56 -19.70 8.93
CA ARG A 75 33.91 -21.10 8.67
C ARG A 75 35.37 -21.33 8.24
N ILE A 76 36.06 -20.30 7.73
CA ILE A 76 37.44 -20.42 7.25
C ILE A 76 38.46 -20.23 8.41
N LEU A 77 38.04 -19.60 9.50
CA LEU A 77 38.89 -19.24 10.65
C LEU A 77 38.87 -20.27 11.81
N ILE A 78 38.22 -21.42 11.64
CA ILE A 78 38.13 -22.52 12.61
C ILE A 78 38.69 -23.79 11.96
#